data_AF-A0AA40K2X8-F1
#
_entry.id   AF-A0AA40K2X8-F1
#
_cell.length_a   1.000
_cell.length_b   1.000
_cell.length_c   1.000
_cell.angle_alpha   90.00
_cell.angle_beta   90.00
_cell.angle_gamma   90.00
#
_symmetry.space_group_name_H-M   'P 1'
#
loop_
_entity.id
_entity.type
_entity.pdbx_description
1 polymer ?
#
loop_
_entity_poly.entity_id
_entity_poly.type
_entity_poly.pdbx_seq_one_letter_code
_entity_poly.pdbx_strand_id
1 'polypeptide(L)'
;MGHFVCRNDTCPRPGWGSKVVAIHIREYHNSGYNVVVYGQRCNKCNRFGDLTLHEASYVDRVSYRVMKWTGVPMPRRGHGGVKSKAPHEEDLCEGCKRGHCPWSNSNNAGFSD
;
A
#
# COMPACT_ATOMS: atom_id res chain seq x y z
N MET A 1 -2.67 -2.13 9.42
CA MET A 1 -3.42 -0.99 8.85
C MET A 1 -2.51 0.23 8.77
N GLY A 2 -2.85 1.25 7.98
CA GLY A 2 -2.10 2.50 7.89
C GLY A 2 -2.97 3.70 8.29
N HIS A 3 -2.39 4.62 9.05
CA HIS A 3 -2.97 5.90 9.41
C HIS A 3 -2.10 7.02 8.84
N PHE A 4 -2.71 8.05 8.29
CA PHE A 4 -2.02 9.21 7.71
C PHE A 4 -2.30 10.44 8.57
N VAL A 5 -1.26 11.22 8.84
CA VAL A 5 -1.34 12.49 9.55
C VAL A 5 -1.11 13.63 8.55
N CYS A 6 -1.98 14.63 8.57
CA CYS A 6 -1.75 15.86 7.81
C CYS A 6 -0.90 16.81 8.64
N ARG A 7 0.30 17.15 8.17
CA ARG A 7 1.19 18.12 8.84
C ARG A 7 0.97 19.57 8.42
N ASN A 8 -0.14 19.85 7.75
CA ASN A 8 -0.51 21.22 7.45
C ASN A 8 -1.36 21.79 8.59
N ASP A 9 -0.79 22.66 9.41
CA ASP A 9 -1.45 23.23 10.59
C ASP A 9 -2.69 24.08 10.23
N THR A 10 -2.77 24.56 8.99
CA THR A 10 -3.95 25.28 8.48
C THR A 10 -5.02 24.36 7.89
N CYS A 11 -4.76 23.05 7.80
CA CYS A 11 -5.71 22.09 7.26
C CYS A 11 -6.68 21.63 8.36
N PRO A 12 -7.99 21.68 8.14
CA PRO A 12 -8.97 21.25 9.13
C PRO A 12 -9.02 19.72 9.33
N ARG A 13 -8.23 18.95 8.57
CA ARG A 13 -8.22 17.49 8.61
C ARG A 13 -6.98 17.00 9.36
N PRO A 14 -7.12 16.43 10.58
CA PRO A 14 -5.96 16.01 11.38
C PRO A 14 -5.27 14.76 10.81
N GLY A 15 -6.05 13.87 10.19
CA GLY A 15 -5.55 12.61 9.64
C GLY A 15 -6.65 11.80 8.97
N TRP A 16 -6.28 10.64 8.42
CA TRP A 16 -7.22 9.68 7.85
C TRP A 16 -6.66 8.26 7.87
N GLY A 17 -7.54 7.27 8.00
CA GLY A 17 -7.20 5.88 7.76
C GLY A 17 -7.31 5.54 6.28
N SER A 18 -6.55 4.53 5.83
CA SER A 18 -6.80 3.91 4.53
C SER A 18 -6.83 2.39 4.64
N LYS A 19 -7.80 1.77 3.96
CA LYS A 19 -7.90 0.31 3.84
C LYS A 19 -6.88 -0.26 2.85
N VAL A 20 -6.28 0.59 2.01
CA VAL A 20 -5.29 0.22 1.02
C VAL A 20 -4.06 1.11 1.18
N VAL A 21 -2.90 0.50 1.33
CA VAL A 21 -1.60 1.17 1.22
C VAL A 21 -0.80 0.41 0.20
N ALA A 22 -0.43 1.09 -0.88
CA ALA A 22 0.31 0.47 -1.98
C ALA A 22 1.73 0.14 -1.52
N ILE A 23 2.19 -1.03 -1.93
CA ILE A 23 3.55 -1.52 -1.67
C ILE A 23 4.12 -2.00 -2.99
N HIS A 24 5.35 -1.61 -3.29
CA HIS A 24 6.12 -2.13 -4.41
C HIS A 24 7.35 -2.86 -3.87
N ILE A 25 7.49 -4.14 -4.24
CA ILE A 25 8.63 -4.98 -3.86
C ILE A 25 9.45 -5.18 -5.12
N ARG A 26 10.75 -4.89 -5.04
CA ARG A 26 11.71 -5.06 -6.13
C ARG A 26 12.85 -5.98 -5.69
N GLU A 27 13.10 -7.01 -6.47
CA GLU A 27 14.24 -7.92 -6.32
C GLU A 27 15.49 -7.36 -7.03
N TYR A 28 16.66 -7.69 -6.49
CA TYR A 28 17.99 -7.37 -7.04
C TYR A 28 18.81 -8.66 -7.23
N HIS A 29 19.87 -8.58 -8.05
CA HIS A 29 20.71 -9.71 -8.50
C HIS A 29 21.35 -10.59 -7.40
N ASN A 30 21.25 -10.21 -6.13
CA ASN A 30 21.79 -10.94 -4.96
C ASN A 30 20.70 -11.49 -4.03
N SER A 31 19.49 -11.70 -4.54
CA SER A 31 18.30 -12.05 -3.75
C SER A 31 17.96 -11.01 -2.68
N GLY A 32 18.46 -9.78 -2.84
CA GLY A 32 18.10 -8.63 -2.02
C GLY A 32 16.76 -8.07 -2.48
N TYR A 33 15.92 -7.67 -1.52
CA TYR A 33 14.62 -7.06 -1.80
C TYR A 33 14.58 -5.64 -1.24
N ASN A 34 14.13 -4.69 -2.06
CA ASN A 34 13.69 -3.38 -1.61
C ASN A 34 12.17 -3.37 -1.54
N VAL A 35 11.64 -2.73 -0.50
CA VAL A 35 10.22 -2.44 -0.40
C VAL A 35 9.98 -0.95 -0.29
N VAL A 36 9.18 -0.43 -1.21
CA VAL A 36 8.63 0.92 -1.15
C VAL A 36 7.19 0.85 -0.65
N VAL A 37 6.91 1.53 0.46
CA VAL A 37 5.55 1.73 0.96
C VAL A 37 5.10 3.14 0.59
N TYR A 38 4.03 3.24 -0.20
CA TYR A 38 3.58 4.53 -0.71
C TYR A 38 2.66 5.25 0.27
N GLY A 39 2.96 6.54 0.47
CA GLY A 39 2.10 7.46 1.19
C GLY A 39 0.80 7.81 0.45
N GLN A 40 -0.05 8.57 1.12
CA GLN A 40 -1.24 9.18 0.52
C GLN A 40 -1.26 10.68 0.78
N ARG A 41 -1.97 11.41 -0.07
CA ARG A 41 -2.20 12.85 0.09
C ARG A 41 -3.47 13.13 0.87
N CYS A 42 -3.46 14.23 1.61
CA CYS A 42 -4.63 14.70 2.33
C CYS A 42 -5.70 15.12 1.31
N ASN A 43 -6.93 14.62 1.47
CA ASN A 43 -8.02 14.96 0.54
C ASN A 43 -8.54 16.41 0.66
N LYS A 44 -8.05 17.20 1.62
CA LYS A 44 -8.43 18.60 1.81
C LYS A 44 -7.38 19.58 1.28
N CYS A 45 -6.12 19.39 1.62
CA CYS A 45 -5.03 20.30 1.24
C CYS A 45 -4.07 19.72 0.20
N ASN A 46 -4.28 18.47 -0.22
CA ASN A 46 -3.46 17.73 -1.19
C ASN A 46 -1.96 17.63 -0.86
N ARG A 47 -1.57 17.97 0.39
CA ARG A 47 -0.21 17.76 0.89
C ARG A 47 0.02 16.28 1.20
N PHE A 48 1.28 15.86 1.08
CA PHE A 48 1.71 14.52 1.44
C PHE A 48 1.44 14.28 2.94
N GLY A 49 0.78 13.17 3.25
CA GLY A 49 0.51 12.76 4.63
C GLY A 49 1.65 11.94 5.18
N ASP A 50 1.97 12.15 6.46
CA ASP A 50 2.88 11.29 7.19
C ASP A 50 2.20 9.96 7.49
N LEU A 51 2.80 8.89 6.99
CA LEU A 51 2.24 7.56 7.10
C LEU A 51 2.73 6.87 8.37
N THR A 52 1.83 6.66 9.31
CA THR A 52 2.03 5.80 10.49
C THR A 52 1.54 4.38 10.17
N LEU A 53 2.45 3.41 10.25
CA LEU A 53 2.19 2.01 9.92
C LEU A 53 2.27 1.15 11.16
N HIS A 54 1.41 0.13 11.24
CA HIS A 54 1.66 -0.98 12.14
C HIS A 54 2.73 -1.89 11.53
N GLU A 55 3.98 -1.69 11.96
CA GLU A 55 5.18 -2.30 11.38
C GLU A 55 5.05 -3.82 11.23
N ALA A 56 4.68 -4.53 12.29
CA ALA A 56 4.55 -5.99 12.26
C ALA A 56 3.57 -6.48 11.17
N SER A 57 2.47 -5.76 10.93
CA SER A 57 1.52 -6.12 9.86
C SER A 57 2.05 -5.85 8.45
N TYR A 58 3.05 -5.00 8.29
CA TYR A 58 3.69 -4.76 6.99
C TYR A 58 4.83 -5.73 6.75
N VAL A 59 5.67 -5.95 7.76
CA VAL A 59 6.71 -6.99 7.72
C VAL A 59 6.08 -8.34 7.35
N ASP A 60 5.02 -8.75 8.04
CA ASP A 60 4.31 -10.00 7.77
C ASP A 60 3.75 -10.09 6.33
N ARG A 61 3.21 -8.99 5.79
CA ARG A 61 2.72 -8.94 4.39
C ARG A 61 3.84 -9.01 3.36
N VAL A 62 4.97 -8.35 3.62
CA VAL A 62 6.15 -8.37 2.75
C VAL A 62 6.78 -9.75 2.76
N SER A 63 7.06 -10.28 3.94
CA SER A 63 7.65 -11.62 4.12
C SER A 63 6.79 -12.67 3.44
N TYR A 64 5.47 -12.63 3.63
CA TYR A 64 4.55 -13.54 2.94
C TYR A 64 4.68 -13.51 1.42
N ARG A 65 4.76 -12.31 0.81
CA ARG A 65 4.89 -12.16 -0.64
C ARG A 65 6.24 -12.66 -1.15
N VAL A 66 7.33 -12.29 -0.47
CA VAL A 66 8.68 -12.74 -0.83
C VAL A 66 8.78 -14.25 -0.73
N MET A 67 8.32 -14.84 0.38
CA MET A 67 8.29 -16.30 0.57
C MET A 67 7.47 -17.01 -0.52
N LYS A 68 6.29 -16.48 -0.87
CA LYS A 68 5.46 -17.03 -1.94
C LYS A 68 6.16 -16.97 -3.31
N TRP A 69 6.82 -15.85 -3.63
CA TRP A 69 7.58 -15.68 -4.89
C TRP A 69 8.79 -16.60 -5.00
N THR A 70 9.45 -16.91 -3.87
CA THR A 70 10.59 -17.84 -3.84
C THR A 70 10.18 -19.31 -3.72
N GLY A 71 8.88 -19.62 -3.82
CA GLY A 71 8.36 -20.99 -3.86
C GLY A 71 8.20 -21.65 -2.48
N VAL A 72 8.30 -20.90 -1.38
CA VAL A 72 8.02 -21.42 -0.04
C VAL A 72 6.51 -21.67 0.10
N PRO A 73 6.07 -22.87 0.53
CA PRO A 73 4.67 -23.14 0.77
C PRO A 73 4.12 -22.23 1.88
N MET A 74 3.22 -21.33 1.51
CA MET A 74 2.56 -20.42 2.44
C MET A 74 1.06 -20.71 2.50
N PRO A 75 0.42 -20.69 3.69
CA PRO A 75 -1.01 -20.87 3.80
C PRO A 75 -1.74 -19.80 2.97
N ARG A 76 -2.85 -20.17 2.31
CA ARG A 76 -3.73 -19.18 1.67
C ARG A 76 -4.24 -18.24 2.76
N ARG A 77 -3.85 -16.97 2.69
CA ARG A 77 -4.44 -15.95 3.55
C ARG A 77 -5.88 -15.72 3.12
N GLY A 78 -6.80 -15.80 4.08
CA GLY A 78 -8.23 -15.57 3.86
C GLY A 78 -8.46 -14.20 3.19
N HIS A 79 -8.98 -14.27 1.96
CA HIS A 79 -9.52 -13.18 1.14
C HIS A 79 -8.67 -11.89 1.09
N GLY A 80 -7.62 -11.92 0.27
CA GLY A 80 -7.13 -10.73 -0.45
C GLY A 80 -8.12 -10.18 -1.50
N GLY A 81 -9.36 -10.67 -1.53
CA GLY A 81 -10.38 -10.38 -2.53
C GLY A 81 -11.64 -9.69 -2.00
N VAL A 82 -11.66 -9.22 -0.74
CA VAL A 82 -12.71 -8.24 -0.38
C VAL A 82 -12.35 -6.96 -1.10
N LYS A 83 -12.95 -6.73 -2.27
CA LYS A 83 -13.01 -5.41 -2.90
C LYS A 83 -13.31 -4.43 -1.78
N SER A 84 -12.33 -3.61 -1.42
CA SER A 84 -12.54 -2.57 -0.43
C SER A 84 -13.76 -1.78 -0.87
N LYS A 85 -14.88 -1.89 -0.16
CA LYS A 85 -16.07 -1.05 -0.40
C LYS A 85 -15.79 0.44 -0.14
N ALA A 86 -14.63 0.77 0.43
CA ALA A 86 -14.18 2.15 0.57
C ALA A 86 -13.40 2.55 -0.68
N PRO A 87 -13.65 3.74 -1.26
CA PRO A 87 -12.94 4.20 -2.45
C PRO A 87 -11.46 4.24 -2.09
N HIS A 88 -10.67 3.40 -2.75
CA HIS A 88 -9.27 3.66 -2.84
C HIS A 88 -9.15 4.96 -3.63
N GLU A 89 -8.92 6.09 -2.94
CA GLU A 89 -8.81 7.40 -3.59
C GLU A 89 -7.49 7.45 -4.39
N GLU A 90 -7.53 6.97 -5.63
CA GLU A 90 -6.36 6.82 -6.51
C GLU A 90 -5.61 8.13 -6.70
N ASP A 91 -6.37 9.23 -6.85
CA ASP A 91 -5.84 10.58 -7.01
C ASP A 91 -5.05 11.07 -5.80
N LEU A 92 -5.21 10.41 -4.66
CA LEU A 92 -4.46 10.70 -3.45
C LEU A 92 -3.38 9.65 -3.16
N CYS A 93 -3.40 8.49 -3.82
CA CYS A 93 -2.43 7.44 -3.61
C CYS A 93 -1.16 7.65 -4.45
N GLU A 94 -0.02 7.81 -3.78
CA GLU A 94 1.27 7.97 -4.46
C GLU A 94 1.71 6.71 -5.23
N GLY A 95 1.18 5.55 -4.85
CA GLY A 95 1.38 4.29 -5.57
C GLY A 95 0.58 4.24 -6.87
N CYS A 96 -0.68 4.68 -6.89
CA CYS A 96 -1.49 4.78 -8.12
C CYS A 96 -0.87 5.75 -9.10
N LYS A 97 -0.44 6.92 -8.62
CA LYS A 97 0.26 7.93 -9.44
C LYS A 97 1.53 7.42 -10.12
N ARG A 98 2.13 6.36 -9.59
CA ARG A 98 3.33 5.71 -10.12
C ARG A 98 3.04 4.37 -10.81
N GLY A 99 1.76 3.97 -10.93
CA GLY A 99 1.36 2.70 -11.54
C GLY A 99 1.69 1.45 -10.72
N HIS A 100 2.06 1.59 -9.44
CA HIS A 100 2.48 0.47 -8.59
C HIS A 100 1.40 -0.01 -7.61
N CYS A 101 0.22 0.58 -7.64
CA CYS A 101 -0.89 0.11 -6.82
C CYS A 101 -1.67 -1.00 -7.54
N PRO A 102 -1.85 -2.18 -6.93
CA PRO A 102 -2.69 -3.24 -7.49
C PRO A 102 -4.20 -2.92 -7.42
N TRP A 103 -4.58 -1.83 -6.75
CA TRP A 103 -5.96 -1.41 -6.57
C TRP A 103 -6.34 -0.21 -7.45
N SER A 104 -5.47 0.23 -8.37
CA SER A 104 -5.83 1.26 -9.33
C SER A 104 -6.82 0.70 -10.37
N ASN A 105 -7.84 1.47 -10.74
CA ASN A 105 -8.81 1.11 -11.77
C ASN A 105 -8.15 0.92 -13.15
N SER A 106 -6.93 1.45 -13.33
CA SER A 106 -6.09 1.32 -14.53
C SER A 106 -5.31 0.00 -14.62
N ASN A 107 -5.18 -0.77 -13.53
CA ASN A 107 -4.43 -2.03 -13.52
C ASN A 107 -5.38 -3.23 -13.55
N ASN A 108 -6.01 -3.46 -14.71
CA ASN A 108 -6.58 -4.76 -15.06
C ASN A 108 -5.50 -5.73 -15.62
N ALA A 109 -4.26 -5.59 -15.16
CA ALA A 109 -3.13 -6.40 -15.58
C ALA A 109 -2.34 -6.87 -14.36
N GLY A 110 -2.54 -8.15 -14.02
CA GLY A 110 -1.45 -8.99 -13.51
C GLY A 110 -1.10 -8.85 -12.03
N PHE A 111 -2.04 -9.15 -11.13
CA PHE A 111 -1.68 -9.85 -9.90
C PHE A 111 -2.54 -11.10 -9.79
N SER A 112 -2.25 -12.04 -10.68
CA SER A 112 -2.75 -13.41 -10.56
C SER A 112 -2.04 -14.06 -9.37
N ASP A 113 -2.85 -14.63 -8.48
CA ASP A 113 -2.42 -15.44 -7.34
C ASP A 113 -1.55 -16.64 -7.74
#